data_AF-A0A4D4LF18-F1
#
_entry.id   AF-A0A4D4LF18-F1
#
_cell.length_a   1.000
_cell.length_b   1.000
_cell.length_c   1.000
_cell.angle_alpha   90.00
_cell.angle_beta   90.00
_cell.angle_gamma   90.00
#
_symmetry.space_group_name_H-M   'P 1'
#
loop_
_entity.id
_entity.type
_entity.pdbx_description
1 polymer ?
#
loop_
_entity_poly.entity_id
_entity_poly.type
_entity_poly.pdbx_seq_one_letter_code
_entity_poly.pdbx_strand_id
1 'polypeptide(L)'
;MDELEPLTAGAMQRFLATQGSLDNLPMAVSLRAFYHMTVSGVPEQVHGIARALIAQLATLHSPEDLVIATVASRGAAEQWEWTKWLPHAQVPGSFDGAGTRRLFGDSLAEVEELLRGRLEGRTRFSREGQPLLDQPHLVLVLDGAMVPPDSAFAAPEGLQGVTVIEIVSGELDEPRGGLSIVVRSGKLQLESQVAGYDGTPDTLSVEAAEALARQLAPLRMGGDDDDEPLLANLDFTELLGLGDAGSVDVSRTWRPRSLAERLRVPIGVSEDGSPVMLDLKEAAQDGMGPHGLCVGATGSGKSELLRTLVLGLAVTHSSETLNFVLADFKGGATFAGMSELPHVAAVITNLADDLTLVDRMRDSITGELQRRQELLRSAGNYANIHDYEKARAAGAPLEPLASLVLVIDEFSELLTAKPDFIEMFIQIGRIGRSLGVHLLLASQRLEEGRLRGLETYLSYRIGLRTFSAAESRTALGVPDAYHLPRCPAPAI
;
A
#
# COMPACT_ATOMS: atom_id res chain seq x y z
N MET A 1 31.92 59.87 25.85
CA MET A 1 31.84 58.40 26.01
C MET A 1 31.61 58.20 27.48
N ASP A 2 30.37 57.92 27.87
CA ASP A 2 30.01 57.76 29.28
C ASP A 2 30.66 56.48 29.81
N GLU A 3 31.53 56.62 30.82
CA GLU A 3 32.08 55.49 31.55
C GLU A 3 30.95 54.83 32.35
N LEU A 4 30.67 53.57 32.05
CA LEU A 4 29.71 52.76 32.80
C LEU A 4 30.18 52.61 34.26
N GLU A 5 29.25 52.67 35.20
CA GLU A 5 29.56 52.54 36.62
C GLU A 5 30.10 51.11 36.91
N PRO A 6 31.28 50.97 37.54
CA PRO A 6 32.02 49.69 37.54
C PRO A 6 31.29 48.51 38.19
N LEU A 7 30.47 48.78 39.21
CA LEU A 7 29.73 47.75 39.93
C LEU A 7 28.58 47.18 39.10
N THR A 8 27.78 48.05 38.48
CA THR A 8 26.71 47.64 37.56
C THR A 8 27.26 46.99 36.30
N ALA A 9 28.37 47.50 35.73
CA ALA A 9 29.05 46.86 34.61
C ALA A 9 29.53 45.44 34.97
N GLY A 10 30.16 45.26 36.13
CA GLY A 10 30.61 43.96 36.61
C GLY A 10 29.48 43.00 37.01
N ALA A 11 28.33 43.51 37.46
CA ALA A 11 27.13 42.71 37.71
C ALA A 11 26.48 42.26 36.38
N MET A 12 26.38 43.16 35.40
CA MET A 12 25.87 42.86 34.06
C MET A 12 26.74 41.82 33.35
N GLN A 13 28.07 41.97 33.37
CA GLN A 13 28.98 40.98 32.78
C GLN A 13 28.83 39.60 33.44
N ARG A 14 28.71 39.52 34.77
CA ARG A 14 28.47 38.25 35.47
C ARG A 14 27.11 37.67 35.15
N PHE A 15 26.07 38.48 35.08
CA PHE A 15 24.73 38.04 34.71
C PHE A 15 24.72 37.47 33.29
N LEU A 16 25.28 38.19 32.30
CA LEU A 16 25.40 37.73 30.92
C LEU A 16 26.29 36.48 30.79
N ALA A 17 27.38 36.39 31.55
CA ALA A 17 28.24 35.20 31.53
C ALA A 17 27.56 33.97 32.16
N THR A 18 26.68 34.14 33.15
CA THR A 18 26.03 33.03 33.86
C THR A 18 24.69 32.63 33.25
N GLN A 19 23.97 33.58 32.65
CA GLN A 19 22.61 33.40 32.13
C GLN A 19 22.53 33.58 30.60
N GLY A 20 23.67 33.80 29.94
CA GLY A 20 23.75 33.97 28.48
C GLY A 20 23.73 32.65 27.69
N SER A 21 23.92 31.52 28.37
CA SER A 21 23.83 30.17 27.79
C SER A 21 22.89 29.29 28.61
N LEU A 22 22.28 28.31 27.94
CA LEU A 22 21.47 27.27 28.57
C LEU A 22 22.19 25.94 28.41
N ASP A 23 22.40 25.24 29.52
CA ASP A 23 23.05 23.94 29.54
C ASP A 23 22.07 22.82 29.18
N ASN A 24 22.61 21.71 28.64
CA ASN A 24 21.87 20.47 28.34
C ASN A 24 20.67 20.64 27.38
N LEU A 25 20.73 21.62 26.47
CA LEU A 25 19.77 21.72 25.37
C LEU A 25 20.21 20.84 24.18
N PRO A 26 19.26 20.22 23.46
CA PRO A 26 19.56 19.55 22.20
C PRO A 26 20.20 20.52 21.21
N MET A 27 21.36 20.15 20.66
CA MET A 27 22.05 20.94 19.65
C MET A 27 21.49 20.60 18.26
N ALA A 28 20.77 21.54 17.66
CA ALA A 28 20.25 21.38 16.30
C ALA A 28 21.27 21.86 15.26
N VAL A 29 21.64 20.98 14.33
CA VAL A 29 22.49 21.32 13.19
C VAL A 29 21.61 21.44 11.94
N SER A 30 21.59 22.63 11.33
CA SER A 30 20.91 22.83 10.05
C SER A 30 21.81 22.38 8.90
N LEU A 31 21.49 21.25 8.27
CA LEU A 31 22.24 20.77 7.08
C LEU A 31 22.22 21.78 5.94
N ARG A 32 21.15 22.56 5.78
CA ARG A 32 21.03 23.58 4.72
C ARG A 32 21.98 24.76 4.93
N ALA A 33 22.54 24.93 6.13
CA ALA A 33 23.53 25.97 6.38
C ALA A 33 24.94 25.60 5.91
N PHE A 34 25.19 24.33 5.56
CA PHE A 34 26.52 23.81 5.24
C PHE A 34 26.46 22.79 4.09
N TYR A 35 27.26 23.01 3.04
CA TYR A 35 27.42 22.01 1.97
C TYR A 35 28.38 20.87 2.36
N HIS A 36 29.23 21.09 3.36
CA HIS A 36 30.23 20.13 3.81
C HIS A 36 30.42 20.20 5.31
N MET A 37 30.37 19.03 5.95
CA MET A 37 30.50 18.79 7.38
C MET A 37 31.55 17.72 7.61
N THR A 38 32.50 17.96 8.51
CA THR A 38 33.54 16.97 8.85
C THR A 38 33.34 16.50 10.27
N VAL A 39 33.25 15.18 10.48
CA VAL A 39 33.19 14.55 11.81
C VAL A 39 34.53 13.89 12.09
N SER A 40 35.23 14.35 13.14
CA SER A 40 36.58 13.90 13.46
C SER A 40 36.79 13.57 14.93
N GLY A 41 37.83 12.77 15.21
CA GLY A 41 38.21 12.36 16.55
C GLY A 41 38.38 10.86 16.72
N VAL A 42 37.97 10.33 17.88
CA VAL A 42 38.18 8.91 18.23
C VAL A 42 37.30 8.02 17.35
N PRO A 43 37.87 6.98 16.67
CA PRO A 43 37.15 6.21 15.64
C PRO A 43 35.76 5.72 16.06
N GLU A 44 35.62 5.01 17.18
CA GLU A 44 34.32 4.48 17.62
C GLU A 44 33.28 5.57 17.90
N GLN A 45 33.70 6.70 18.47
CA GLN A 45 32.79 7.82 18.80
C GLN A 45 32.36 8.58 17.54
N VAL A 46 33.29 8.78 16.61
CA VAL A 46 33.05 9.42 15.32
C VAL A 46 31.99 8.66 14.53
N HIS A 47 32.15 7.33 14.37
CA HIS A 47 31.14 6.52 13.68
C HIS A 47 29.83 6.46 14.48
N GLY A 48 29.89 6.44 15.81
CA GLY A 48 28.72 6.45 16.67
C GLY A 48 27.82 7.68 16.44
N ILE A 49 28.42 8.87 16.39
CA ILE A 49 27.69 10.13 16.11
C ILE A 49 27.25 10.20 14.67
N ALA A 50 28.10 9.81 13.72
CA ALA A 50 27.73 9.82 12.32
C ALA A 50 26.51 8.92 12.06
N ARG A 51 26.46 7.72 12.66
CA ARG A 51 25.26 6.87 12.63
C ARG A 51 24.07 7.53 13.30
N ALA A 52 24.25 8.17 14.47
CA ALA A 52 23.16 8.88 15.15
C ALA A 52 22.56 10.00 14.28
N LEU A 53 23.41 10.78 13.60
CA LEU A 53 23.03 11.82 12.65
C LEU A 53 22.23 11.23 11.47
N ILE A 54 22.77 10.19 10.80
CA ILE A 54 22.09 9.55 9.67
C ILE A 54 20.77 8.90 10.09
N ALA A 55 20.74 8.24 11.24
CA ALA A 55 19.53 7.63 11.80
C ALA A 55 18.45 8.68 12.10
N GLN A 56 18.82 9.80 12.72
CA GLN A 56 17.91 10.90 12.99
C GLN A 56 17.35 11.48 11.68
N LEU A 57 18.21 11.70 10.68
CA LEU A 57 17.79 12.22 9.38
C LEU A 57 16.81 11.28 8.68
N ALA A 58 17.11 9.98 8.63
CA ALA A 58 16.26 8.97 8.00
C ALA A 58 14.92 8.77 8.74
N THR A 59 14.89 8.99 10.05
CA THR A 59 13.65 8.84 10.84
C THR A 59 12.74 10.07 10.73
N LEU A 60 13.33 11.26 10.60
CA LEU A 60 12.58 12.53 10.64
C LEU A 60 12.21 13.10 9.27
N HIS A 61 12.71 12.54 8.18
CA HIS A 61 12.44 13.01 6.82
C HIS A 61 11.98 11.86 5.93
N SER A 62 11.11 12.16 4.97
CA SER A 62 10.69 11.19 3.96
C SER A 62 11.84 10.84 3.00
N PRO A 63 11.83 9.66 2.36
CA PRO A 63 12.71 9.34 1.23
C PRO A 63 12.50 10.21 -0.01
N GLU A 64 11.40 10.97 -0.08
CA GLU A 64 11.10 11.94 -1.15
C GLU A 64 11.77 13.28 -0.91
N ASP A 65 11.89 13.70 0.36
CA ASP A 65 12.55 14.93 0.77
C ASP A 65 14.06 14.77 0.97
N LEU A 66 14.51 13.54 1.28
CA LEU A 66 15.89 13.25 1.65
C LEU A 66 16.38 11.95 1.02
N VAL A 67 17.56 12.01 0.41
CA VAL A 67 18.28 10.84 -0.11
C VAL A 67 19.61 10.70 0.60
N ILE A 68 19.96 9.48 0.97
CA ILE A 68 21.23 9.17 1.65
C ILE A 68 22.05 8.27 0.74
N ALA A 69 23.25 8.73 0.40
CA ALA A 69 24.25 7.97 -0.33
C ALA A 69 25.47 7.73 0.56
N THR A 70 26.05 6.54 0.49
CA THR A 70 27.22 6.16 1.31
C THR A 70 28.36 5.65 0.44
N VAL A 71 29.54 6.24 0.61
CA VAL A 71 30.78 5.79 0.00
C VAL A 71 31.77 5.47 1.11
N ALA A 72 32.03 4.20 1.31
CA ALA A 72 32.87 3.71 2.39
C ALA A 72 34.01 2.85 1.82
N SER A 73 35.23 3.13 2.24
CA SER A 73 36.38 2.28 1.95
C SER A 73 36.17 0.86 2.49
N ARG A 74 36.89 -0.14 1.96
CA ARG A 74 36.73 -1.54 2.39
C ARG A 74 36.89 -1.78 3.89
N GLY A 75 37.70 -0.97 4.58
CA GLY A 75 37.89 -1.07 6.02
C GLY A 75 36.77 -0.44 6.85
N ALA A 76 35.98 0.45 6.26
CA ALA A 76 34.88 1.16 6.90
C ALA A 76 33.50 0.63 6.51
N ALA A 77 33.39 -0.17 5.44
CA ALA A 77 32.13 -0.67 4.90
C ALA A 77 31.22 -1.31 5.96
N GLU A 78 31.77 -2.11 6.87
CA GLU A 78 31.02 -2.78 7.95
C GLU A 78 30.30 -1.78 8.90
N GLN A 79 30.79 -0.55 9.02
CA GLN A 79 30.16 0.50 9.83
C GLN A 79 28.88 1.05 9.17
N TRP A 80 28.69 0.78 7.88
CA TRP A 80 27.70 1.43 7.01
C TRP A 80 26.80 0.47 6.24
N GLU A 81 27.06 -0.85 6.26
CA GLU A 81 26.23 -1.87 5.59
C GLU A 81 24.73 -1.69 5.85
N TRP A 82 24.38 -1.24 7.05
CA TRP A 82 23.01 -1.00 7.48
C TRP A 82 22.25 0.05 6.66
N THR A 83 22.94 0.99 6.03
CA THR A 83 22.29 2.03 5.22
C THR A 83 21.64 1.46 3.96
N LYS A 84 22.08 0.29 3.50
CA LYS A 84 21.49 -0.42 2.33
C LYS A 84 20.03 -0.81 2.54
N TRP A 85 19.57 -0.92 3.79
CA TRP A 85 18.17 -1.21 4.11
C TRP A 85 17.30 0.05 4.26
N LEU A 86 17.90 1.24 4.32
CA LEU A 86 17.14 2.47 4.43
C LEU A 86 16.37 2.73 3.12
N PRO A 87 15.10 3.17 3.20
CA PRO A 87 14.35 3.55 2.02
C PRO A 87 14.99 4.76 1.31
N HIS A 88 15.64 5.66 2.06
CA HIS A 88 16.39 6.82 1.56
C HIS A 88 17.62 6.48 0.72
N ALA A 89 18.10 5.24 0.77
CA ALA A 89 19.27 4.77 0.03
C ALA A 89 18.91 3.98 -1.23
N GLN A 90 17.63 3.85 -1.56
CA GLN A 90 17.18 3.11 -2.74
C GLN A 90 17.19 3.99 -4.01
N VAL A 91 17.50 3.39 -5.16
CA VAL A 91 17.40 4.03 -6.48
C VAL A 91 16.14 3.53 -7.19
N PRO A 92 15.05 4.31 -7.21
CA PRO A 92 13.80 3.89 -7.87
C PRO A 92 14.03 3.52 -9.34
N GLY A 93 13.38 2.45 -9.80
CA GLY A 93 13.47 1.99 -11.19
C GLY A 93 14.78 1.29 -11.60
N SER A 94 15.77 1.19 -10.70
CA SER A 94 17.01 0.44 -10.92
C SER A 94 17.05 -0.80 -10.03
N PHE A 95 17.41 -1.95 -10.59
CA PHE A 95 17.42 -3.24 -9.88
C PHE A 95 18.73 -3.99 -10.07
N ASP A 96 19.13 -4.74 -9.05
CA ASP A 96 20.23 -5.70 -9.04
C ASP A 96 19.74 -7.09 -8.56
N GLY A 97 20.65 -8.06 -8.48
CA GLY A 97 20.32 -9.43 -8.07
C GLY A 97 19.77 -9.60 -6.64
N ALA A 98 19.76 -8.53 -5.84
CA ALA A 98 19.24 -8.50 -4.48
C ALA A 98 18.03 -7.55 -4.31
N GLY A 99 17.51 -6.94 -5.38
CA GLY A 99 16.34 -6.04 -5.34
C GLY A 99 16.63 -4.66 -5.91
N THR A 100 15.99 -3.61 -5.39
CA THR A 100 16.26 -2.22 -5.79
C THR A 100 17.74 -1.88 -5.57
N ARG A 101 18.36 -1.21 -6.54
CA ARG A 101 19.76 -0.82 -6.44
C ARG A 101 19.94 0.20 -5.32
N ARG A 102 21.05 0.11 -4.58
CA ARG A 102 21.31 0.95 -3.41
C ARG A 102 22.40 1.97 -3.71
N LEU A 103 22.28 3.16 -3.13
CA LEU A 103 23.28 4.23 -3.13
C LEU A 103 24.40 3.94 -2.13
N PHE A 104 25.07 2.80 -2.32
CA PHE A 104 26.17 2.34 -1.51
C PHE A 104 27.30 1.81 -2.41
N GLY A 105 28.54 2.24 -2.17
CA GLY A 105 29.69 1.75 -2.91
C GLY A 105 31.02 2.01 -2.21
N ASP A 106 32.10 1.43 -2.73
CA ASP A 106 33.49 1.72 -2.28
C ASP A 106 34.18 2.78 -3.16
N SER A 107 33.52 3.21 -4.24
CA SER A 107 33.98 4.21 -5.19
C SER A 107 32.96 5.35 -5.34
N LEU A 108 33.42 6.59 -5.16
CA LEU A 108 32.55 7.77 -5.33
C LEU A 108 32.03 7.89 -6.76
N ALA A 109 32.85 7.54 -7.76
CA ALA A 109 32.46 7.64 -9.17
C ALA A 109 31.24 6.76 -9.50
N GLU A 110 31.13 5.57 -8.88
CA GLU A 110 30.00 4.67 -9.11
C GLU A 110 28.70 5.19 -8.48
N VAL A 111 28.81 5.75 -7.27
CA VAL A 111 27.65 6.33 -6.57
C VAL A 111 27.22 7.65 -7.23
N GLU A 112 28.17 8.45 -7.70
CA GLU A 112 27.91 9.67 -8.46
C GLU A 112 27.18 9.38 -9.78
N GLU A 113 27.52 8.29 -10.47
CA GLU A 113 26.80 7.85 -11.67
C GLU A 113 25.32 7.58 -11.38
N LEU A 114 25.02 6.93 -10.26
CA LEU A 114 23.64 6.66 -9.82
C LEU A 114 22.90 7.93 -9.40
N LEU A 115 23.63 8.96 -8.96
CA LEU A 115 23.07 10.25 -8.56
C LEU A 115 22.98 11.25 -9.71
N ARG A 116 23.51 10.95 -10.91
CA ARG A 116 23.59 11.91 -12.02
C ARG A 116 22.28 12.64 -12.29
N GLY A 117 21.17 11.91 -12.44
CA GLY A 117 19.86 12.51 -12.69
C GLY A 117 19.33 13.39 -11.54
N ARG A 118 19.81 13.18 -10.31
CA ARG A 118 19.47 14.01 -9.13
C ARG A 118 20.44 15.18 -8.93
N LEU A 119 21.61 15.17 -9.58
CA LEU A 119 22.60 16.26 -9.51
C LEU A 119 22.39 17.28 -10.64
N GLU A 120 21.78 16.86 -11.76
CA GLU A 120 21.44 17.74 -12.87
C GLU A 120 20.54 18.91 -12.44
N GLY A 121 20.84 20.11 -12.95
CA GLY A 121 20.06 21.32 -12.66
C GLY A 121 20.38 22.02 -11.33
N ARG A 122 21.20 21.43 -10.45
CA ARG A 122 21.61 22.07 -9.20
C ARG A 122 22.58 23.22 -9.43
N THR A 123 22.34 24.34 -8.74
CA THR A 123 23.25 25.48 -8.72
C THR A 123 24.32 25.33 -7.63
N ARG A 124 25.29 26.24 -7.61
CA ARG A 124 26.30 26.30 -6.54
C ARG A 124 25.64 26.62 -5.21
N PHE A 125 26.17 26.05 -4.13
CA PHE A 125 25.63 26.28 -2.80
C PHE A 125 25.68 27.77 -2.40
N SER A 126 24.62 28.24 -1.76
CA SER A 126 24.56 29.55 -1.11
C SER A 126 23.82 29.42 0.22
N ARG A 127 24.40 29.97 1.29
CA ARG A 127 23.82 29.93 2.64
C ARG A 127 22.48 30.67 2.74
N GLU A 128 22.30 31.71 1.91
CA GLU A 128 21.06 32.49 1.79
C GLU A 128 20.19 32.00 0.62
N GLY A 129 20.63 30.97 -0.10
CA GLY A 129 19.90 30.39 -1.22
C GLY A 129 18.59 29.74 -0.78
N GLN A 130 17.57 29.82 -1.63
CA GLN A 130 16.32 29.11 -1.39
C GLN A 130 16.54 27.59 -1.46
N PRO A 131 15.81 26.80 -0.66
CA PRO A 131 15.83 25.35 -0.79
C PRO A 131 15.24 24.93 -2.14
N LEU A 132 15.78 23.85 -2.72
CA LEU A 132 15.20 23.21 -3.90
C LEU A 132 13.96 22.44 -3.42
N LEU A 133 12.77 22.90 -3.80
CA LEU A 133 11.50 22.31 -3.37
C LEU A 133 11.05 21.17 -4.29
N ASP A 134 11.57 21.16 -5.51
CA ASP A 134 11.32 20.18 -6.57
C ASP A 134 12.30 19.01 -6.55
N GLN A 135 13.28 19.01 -5.64
CA GLN A 135 14.29 17.98 -5.54
C GLN A 135 14.62 17.65 -4.08
N PRO A 136 14.86 16.36 -3.75
CA PRO A 136 15.30 15.98 -2.41
C PRO A 136 16.64 16.61 -2.05
N HIS A 137 16.84 16.83 -0.75
CA HIS A 137 18.15 17.10 -0.20
C HIS A 137 19.01 15.82 -0.28
N LEU A 138 20.22 15.91 -0.80
CA LEU A 138 21.15 14.78 -0.89
C LEU A 138 22.16 14.84 0.26
N VAL A 139 22.27 13.75 1.01
CA VAL A 139 23.31 13.56 2.02
C VAL A 139 24.28 12.50 1.53
N LEU A 140 25.53 12.90 1.34
CA LEU A 140 26.62 12.01 0.93
C LEU A 140 27.53 11.74 2.13
N VAL A 141 27.57 10.48 2.59
CA VAL A 141 28.49 10.02 3.63
C VAL A 141 29.77 9.53 2.97
N LEU A 142 30.91 10.12 3.34
CA LEU A 142 32.24 9.74 2.86
C LEU A 142 33.08 9.21 4.02
N ASP A 143 33.51 7.95 3.93
CA ASP A 143 34.34 7.33 4.96
C ASP A 143 35.56 6.60 4.35
N GLY A 144 36.70 7.29 4.39
CA GLY A 144 37.97 6.80 3.83
C GLY A 144 37.97 6.65 2.29
N ALA A 145 36.96 7.18 1.60
CA ALA A 145 36.86 7.15 0.15
C ALA A 145 37.63 8.32 -0.49
N MET A 146 38.30 8.06 -1.61
CA MET A 146 38.96 9.11 -2.40
C MET A 146 37.93 9.88 -3.22
N VAL A 147 38.00 11.21 -3.19
CA VAL A 147 37.20 12.11 -4.03
C VAL A 147 38.00 12.46 -5.30
N PRO A 148 37.58 12.00 -6.50
CA PRO A 148 38.25 12.34 -7.74
C PRO A 148 38.17 13.85 -8.03
N PRO A 149 39.20 14.49 -8.63
CA PRO A 149 39.19 15.93 -8.91
C PRO A 149 38.08 16.39 -9.87
N ASP A 150 37.58 15.49 -10.70
CA ASP A 150 36.50 15.70 -11.68
C ASP A 150 35.09 15.42 -11.11
N SER A 151 35.00 14.97 -9.86
CA SER A 151 33.72 14.73 -9.19
C SER A 151 32.96 16.03 -8.93
N ALA A 152 31.63 15.99 -9.07
CA ALA A 152 30.74 17.08 -8.67
C ALA A 152 30.88 17.47 -7.18
N PHE A 153 31.37 16.55 -6.34
CA PHE A 153 31.59 16.77 -4.91
C PHE A 153 32.99 17.31 -4.57
N ALA A 154 33.90 17.40 -5.54
CA ALA A 154 35.25 17.93 -5.34
C ALA A 154 35.31 19.47 -5.30
N ALA A 155 34.28 20.13 -5.83
CA ALA A 155 34.25 21.60 -5.93
C ALA A 155 34.18 22.24 -4.53
N PRO A 156 35.07 23.21 -4.21
CA PRO A 156 35.12 23.84 -2.91
C PRO A 156 33.87 24.68 -2.61
N GLU A 157 33.10 25.08 -3.63
CA GLU A 157 31.86 25.82 -3.45
C GLU A 157 30.66 24.95 -3.09
N GLY A 158 30.70 23.63 -3.36
CA GLY A 158 29.56 22.73 -3.15
C GLY A 158 28.34 23.00 -4.04
N LEU A 159 27.32 22.15 -3.89
CA LEU A 159 26.06 22.22 -4.64
C LEU A 159 24.87 22.51 -3.72
N GLN A 160 23.90 23.26 -4.22
CA GLN A 160 22.68 23.58 -3.49
C GLN A 160 21.87 22.30 -3.24
N GLY A 161 21.38 22.15 -2.00
CA GLY A 161 20.61 20.96 -1.58
C GLY A 161 21.44 19.69 -1.46
N VAL A 162 22.78 19.79 -1.41
CA VAL A 162 23.69 18.66 -1.20
C VAL A 162 24.53 18.94 0.05
N THR A 163 24.60 17.98 0.97
CA THR A 163 25.49 18.03 2.13
C THR A 163 26.39 16.80 2.15
N VAL A 164 27.69 17.04 2.17
CA VAL A 164 28.71 16.00 2.33
C VAL A 164 29.05 15.88 3.82
N ILE A 165 29.00 14.67 4.35
CA ILE A 165 29.43 14.31 5.70
C ILE A 165 30.69 13.46 5.57
N GLU A 166 31.83 14.07 5.84
CA GLU A 166 33.14 13.43 5.78
C GLU A 166 33.54 12.89 7.15
N ILE A 167 33.89 11.61 7.20
CA ILE A 167 34.29 10.89 8.41
C ILE A 167 35.80 10.79 8.47
N VAL A 168 36.41 11.38 9.49
CA VAL A 168 37.87 11.41 9.65
C VAL A 168 38.26 10.85 11.02
N SER A 169 38.81 9.64 11.02
CA SER A 169 39.39 9.06 12.23
C SER A 169 40.71 9.75 12.57
N GLY A 170 40.78 10.42 13.72
CA GLY A 170 41.97 11.14 14.18
C GLY A 170 41.82 12.66 14.24
N GLU A 171 42.96 13.35 14.26
CA GLU A 171 42.99 14.82 14.22
C GLU A 171 42.91 15.33 12.78
N LEU A 172 42.23 16.46 12.60
CA LEU A 172 42.18 17.18 11.33
C LEU A 172 43.34 18.18 11.26
N ASP A 173 44.08 18.17 10.14
CA ASP A 173 45.09 19.19 9.86
C ASP A 173 44.42 20.53 9.50
N GLU A 174 43.39 20.50 8.64
CA GLU A 174 42.54 21.65 8.31
C GLU A 174 41.08 21.20 8.11
N PRO A 175 40.09 21.84 8.75
CA PRO A 175 38.69 21.51 8.50
C PRO A 175 38.30 21.94 7.08
N ARG A 176 37.76 20.99 6.30
CA ARG A 176 37.16 21.27 5.00
C ARG A 176 35.68 21.61 5.18
N GLY A 177 35.24 22.72 4.60
CA GLY A 177 33.82 23.07 4.56
C GLY A 177 33.34 24.03 5.65
N GLY A 178 32.05 23.96 5.95
CA GLY A 178 31.34 24.98 6.74
C GLY A 178 31.17 24.66 8.23
N LEU A 179 31.28 23.39 8.61
CA LEU A 179 31.09 22.93 9.99
C LEU A 179 32.04 21.76 10.32
N SER A 180 32.81 21.90 11.40
CA SER A 180 33.64 20.86 11.98
C SER A 180 32.97 20.32 13.25
N ILE A 181 32.89 19.01 13.37
CA ILE A 181 32.36 18.29 14.54
C ILE A 181 33.51 17.45 15.10
N VAL A 182 34.06 17.86 16.23
CA VAL A 182 35.21 17.20 16.87
C VAL A 182 34.75 16.45 18.11
N VAL A 183 35.15 15.18 18.22
CA VAL A 183 34.64 14.25 19.23
C VAL A 183 35.81 13.61 19.98
N ARG A 184 35.98 14.00 21.25
CA ARG A 184 37.10 13.54 22.08
C ARG A 184 36.62 13.19 23.47
N SER A 185 36.91 11.97 23.91
CA SER A 185 36.68 11.53 25.30
C SER A 185 35.25 11.82 25.80
N GLY A 186 34.23 11.61 24.96
CA GLY A 186 32.82 11.87 25.33
C GLY A 186 32.43 13.35 25.34
N LYS A 187 33.26 14.24 24.80
CA LYS A 187 32.92 15.64 24.53
C LYS A 187 32.78 15.87 23.02
N LEU A 188 31.79 16.66 22.67
CA LEU A 188 31.48 17.12 21.33
C LEU A 188 31.80 18.62 21.25
N GLN A 189 32.56 19.03 20.24
CA GLN A 189 32.74 20.43 19.88
C GLN A 189 32.25 20.65 18.45
N LEU A 190 31.37 21.61 18.27
CA LEU A 190 30.95 22.09 16.96
C LEU A 190 31.62 23.42 16.69
N GLU A 191 32.37 23.51 15.60
CA GLU A 191 33.05 24.72 15.17
C GLU A 191 32.61 25.10 13.76
N SER A 192 32.07 26.30 13.62
CA SER A 192 31.81 26.95 12.33
C SER A 192 32.56 28.27 12.28
N GLN A 193 32.60 28.92 11.11
CA GLN A 193 33.22 30.25 10.98
C GLN A 193 32.57 31.33 11.87
N VAL A 194 31.33 31.12 12.34
CA VAL A 194 30.52 32.14 13.01
C VAL A 194 30.30 31.83 14.50
N ALA A 195 30.33 30.56 14.89
CA ALA A 195 30.03 30.12 16.25
C ALA A 195 30.70 28.79 16.59
N GLY A 196 31.04 28.63 17.88
CA GLY A 196 31.51 27.40 18.48
C GLY A 196 30.60 26.97 19.63
N TYR A 197 30.32 25.68 19.74
CA TYR A 197 29.49 25.09 20.81
C TYR A 197 30.15 23.84 21.37
N ASP A 198 30.07 23.68 22.69
CA ASP A 198 30.51 22.48 23.40
C ASP A 198 29.29 21.69 23.89
N GLY A 199 29.38 20.36 23.87
CA GLY A 199 28.36 19.52 24.48
C GLY A 199 28.74 18.05 24.58
N THR A 200 27.74 17.19 24.74
CA THR A 200 27.88 15.74 24.85
C THR A 200 27.40 15.07 23.57
N PRO A 201 28.14 14.09 23.04
CA PRO A 201 27.75 13.41 21.81
C PRO A 201 26.64 12.39 22.04
N ASP A 202 25.66 12.38 21.14
CA ASP A 202 24.72 11.28 20.98
C ASP A 202 25.33 10.20 20.09
N THR A 203 25.43 8.97 20.59
CA THR A 203 26.06 7.86 19.86
C THR A 203 25.07 6.74 19.58
N LEU A 204 25.13 6.16 18.39
CA LEU A 204 24.36 4.98 18.01
C LEU A 204 25.30 3.81 17.68
N SER A 205 25.06 2.64 18.27
CA SER A 205 25.77 1.40 17.93
C SER A 205 25.37 0.88 16.55
N VAL A 206 26.20 0.04 15.92
CA VAL A 206 25.92 -0.54 14.60
C VAL A 206 24.65 -1.39 14.63
N GLU A 207 24.46 -2.18 15.69
CA GLU A 207 23.32 -3.09 15.87
C GLU A 207 22.00 -2.31 16.00
N ALA A 208 22.02 -1.20 16.73
CA ALA A 208 20.86 -0.32 16.87
C ALA A 208 20.52 0.40 15.54
N ALA A 209 21.55 0.81 14.78
CA ALA A 209 21.36 1.41 13.46
C ALA A 209 20.78 0.40 12.46
N GLU A 210 21.27 -0.84 12.45
CA GLU A 210 20.70 -1.93 11.67
C GLU A 210 19.25 -2.24 12.07
N ALA A 211 18.96 -2.34 13.37
CA ALA A 211 17.61 -2.57 13.85
C ALA A 211 16.65 -1.48 13.39
N LEU A 212 17.06 -0.20 13.49
CA LEU A 212 16.28 0.93 12.99
C LEU A 212 16.06 0.83 11.48
N ALA A 213 17.11 0.61 10.68
CA ALA A 213 16.97 0.52 9.23
C ALA A 213 16.07 -0.64 8.81
N ARG A 214 16.13 -1.78 9.50
CA ARG A 214 15.20 -2.90 9.27
C ARG A 214 13.76 -2.59 9.66
N GLN A 215 13.53 -1.75 10.66
CA GLN A 215 12.19 -1.27 11.02
C GLN A 215 11.64 -0.28 9.99
N LEU A 216 12.50 0.56 9.41
CA LEU A 216 12.13 1.52 8.36
C LEU A 216 12.00 0.87 6.97
N ALA A 217 12.76 -0.18 6.67
CA ALA A 217 12.79 -0.88 5.38
C ALA A 217 11.41 -1.32 4.82
N PRO A 218 10.47 -1.85 5.62
CA PRO A 218 9.14 -2.21 5.14
C PRO A 218 8.20 -1.01 5.00
N LEU A 219 8.54 0.15 5.59
CA LEU A 219 7.72 1.34 5.47
C LEU A 219 7.78 1.85 4.03
N ARG A 220 6.62 2.24 3.53
CA ARG A 220 6.47 2.97 2.28
C ARG A 220 5.87 4.31 2.65
N MET A 221 6.20 5.34 1.89
CA MET A 221 5.43 6.58 1.98
C MET A 221 3.97 6.20 1.75
N GLY A 222 3.09 6.60 2.68
CA GLY A 222 1.68 6.63 2.36
C GLY A 222 1.59 7.61 1.20
N GLY A 223 1.24 7.12 0.02
CA GLY A 223 1.29 7.93 -1.18
C GLY A 223 0.41 9.16 -1.02
N ASP A 224 1.04 10.32 -0.87
CA ASP A 224 0.55 11.55 -1.48
C ASP A 224 0.96 11.47 -2.97
N ASP A 225 0.34 10.53 -3.70
CA ASP A 225 0.19 10.75 -5.14
C ASP A 225 -0.95 11.77 -5.25
N ASP A 226 -0.58 13.01 -5.56
CA ASP A 226 -1.48 14.09 -5.98
C ASP A 226 -2.19 13.77 -7.33
N ASP A 227 -2.13 12.51 -7.79
CA ASP A 227 -2.97 11.96 -8.85
C ASP A 227 -4.09 11.13 -8.20
N GLU A 228 -5.32 11.62 -8.33
CA GLU A 228 -6.58 10.99 -7.86
C GLU A 228 -6.46 9.44 -7.72
N PRO A 229 -6.51 8.84 -6.52
CA PRO A 229 -6.38 7.37 -6.32
C PRO A 229 -7.46 6.55 -7.06
N LEU A 230 -8.52 7.21 -7.53
CA LEU A 230 -9.53 6.67 -8.43
C LEU A 230 -9.06 6.46 -9.88
N LEU A 231 -7.94 7.07 -10.30
CA LEU A 231 -7.41 7.04 -11.66
C LEU A 231 -6.20 6.10 -11.83
N ALA A 232 -5.52 5.70 -10.75
CA ALA A 232 -4.47 4.70 -10.81
C ALA A 232 -5.10 3.30 -11.03
N ASN A 233 -4.78 2.66 -12.15
CA ASN A 233 -5.19 1.27 -12.39
C ASN A 233 -4.43 0.36 -11.42
N LEU A 234 -4.99 0.11 -10.23
CA LEU A 234 -4.45 -0.87 -9.30
C LEU A 234 -4.49 -2.26 -9.95
N ASP A 235 -3.35 -2.96 -9.97
CA ASP A 235 -3.31 -4.34 -10.45
C ASP A 235 -4.07 -5.25 -9.45
N PHE A 236 -4.72 -6.29 -9.98
CA PHE A 236 -5.43 -7.30 -9.19
C PHE A 236 -4.53 -7.97 -8.15
N THR A 237 -3.28 -8.25 -8.51
CA THR A 237 -2.31 -8.87 -7.60
C THR A 237 -1.89 -7.92 -6.48
N GLU A 238 -1.79 -6.62 -6.74
CA GLU A 238 -1.52 -5.59 -5.74
C GLU A 238 -2.73 -5.43 -4.81
N LEU A 239 -3.95 -5.38 -5.36
CA LEU A 239 -5.20 -5.31 -4.60
C LEU A 239 -5.35 -6.45 -3.58
N LEU A 240 -4.88 -7.65 -3.93
CA LEU A 240 -4.89 -8.83 -3.06
C LEU A 240 -3.60 -9.05 -2.27
N GLY A 241 -2.56 -8.24 -2.49
CA GLY A 241 -1.25 -8.39 -1.85
C GLY A 241 -0.53 -9.70 -2.22
N LEU A 242 -0.66 -10.16 -3.48
CA LEU A 242 -0.11 -11.42 -3.97
C LEU A 242 1.31 -11.30 -4.56
N GLY A 243 1.75 -10.09 -4.92
CA GLY A 243 3.02 -9.89 -5.63
C GLY A 243 2.94 -10.42 -7.07
N ASP A 244 3.91 -11.25 -7.49
CA ASP A 244 3.94 -11.81 -8.84
C ASP A 244 2.85 -12.90 -9.04
N ALA A 245 2.04 -12.76 -10.09
CA ALA A 245 0.98 -13.70 -10.44
C ALA A 245 1.52 -15.12 -10.70
N GLY A 246 2.73 -15.24 -11.27
CA GLY A 246 3.38 -16.53 -11.52
C GLY A 246 3.83 -17.27 -10.26
N SER A 247 3.91 -16.56 -9.14
CA SER A 247 4.38 -17.08 -7.85
C SER A 247 3.24 -17.50 -6.91
N VAL A 248 1.97 -17.38 -7.34
CA VAL A 248 0.80 -17.70 -6.51
C VAL A 248 0.80 -19.18 -6.14
N ASP A 249 0.87 -19.45 -4.84
CA ASP A 249 0.85 -20.78 -4.25
C ASP A 249 -0.49 -21.05 -3.55
N VAL A 250 -1.31 -21.90 -4.16
CA VAL A 250 -2.66 -22.25 -3.64
C VAL A 250 -2.61 -22.92 -2.27
N SER A 251 -1.50 -23.57 -1.89
CA SER A 251 -1.35 -24.15 -0.55
C SER A 251 -1.31 -23.07 0.54
N ARG A 252 -0.89 -21.85 0.18
CA ARG A 252 -0.87 -20.68 1.06
C ARG A 252 -2.16 -19.89 0.99
N THR A 253 -2.65 -19.60 -0.22
CA THR A 253 -3.81 -18.73 -0.41
C THR A 253 -5.14 -19.39 -0.02
N TRP A 254 -5.24 -20.73 -0.13
CA TRP A 254 -6.41 -21.52 0.29
C TRP A 254 -6.32 -22.05 1.73
N ARG A 255 -5.41 -21.52 2.56
CA ARG A 255 -5.37 -21.87 3.98
C ARG A 255 -6.75 -21.64 4.62
N PRO A 256 -7.15 -22.46 5.61
CA PRO A 256 -8.40 -22.23 6.34
C PRO A 256 -8.47 -20.79 6.89
N ARG A 257 -9.55 -20.09 6.55
CA ARG A 257 -9.77 -18.69 6.94
C ARG A 257 -10.61 -18.59 8.20
N SER A 258 -10.40 -17.50 8.94
CA SER A 258 -11.28 -17.15 10.05
C SER A 258 -12.69 -16.83 9.55
N LEU A 259 -13.67 -16.87 10.46
CA LEU A 259 -15.06 -16.51 10.12
C LEU A 259 -15.18 -15.07 9.58
N ALA A 260 -14.35 -14.15 10.10
CA ALA A 260 -14.31 -12.76 9.65
C ALA A 260 -13.79 -12.62 8.20
N GLU A 261 -12.85 -13.47 7.78
CA GLU A 261 -12.20 -13.40 6.46
C GLU A 261 -12.88 -14.27 5.39
N ARG A 262 -13.82 -15.13 5.79
CA ARG A 262 -14.57 -16.01 4.88
C ARG A 262 -15.50 -15.17 3.98
N LEU A 263 -15.54 -15.51 2.70
CA LEU A 263 -16.34 -14.86 1.65
C LEU A 263 -16.17 -13.33 1.59
N ARG A 264 -15.01 -12.84 2.02
CA ARG A 264 -14.66 -11.42 2.08
C ARG A 264 -13.42 -11.15 1.24
N VAL A 265 -13.53 -10.30 0.23
CA VAL A 265 -12.43 -9.98 -0.71
C VAL A 265 -12.42 -8.49 -1.05
N PRO A 266 -11.25 -7.90 -1.31
CA PRO A 266 -11.16 -6.54 -1.83
C PRO A 266 -11.68 -6.49 -3.27
N ILE A 267 -12.41 -5.43 -3.62
CA ILE A 267 -12.95 -5.20 -4.96
C ILE A 267 -12.48 -3.87 -5.58
N GLY A 268 -11.78 -3.04 -4.80
CA GLY A 268 -11.22 -1.76 -5.23
C GLY A 268 -10.61 -1.00 -4.05
N VAL A 269 -10.33 0.28 -4.25
CA VAL A 269 -9.82 1.22 -3.24
C VAL A 269 -10.76 2.40 -3.09
N SER A 270 -10.88 2.96 -1.88
CA SER A 270 -11.65 4.18 -1.63
C SER A 270 -10.80 5.44 -1.85
N GLU A 271 -11.44 6.60 -1.74
CA GLU A 271 -10.79 7.91 -1.90
C GLU A 271 -9.60 8.14 -0.96
N ASP A 272 -9.60 7.48 0.20
CA ASP A 272 -8.50 7.52 1.18
C ASP A 272 -7.42 6.45 0.95
N GLY A 273 -7.49 5.72 -0.18
CA GLY A 273 -6.57 4.65 -0.54
C GLY A 273 -6.79 3.33 0.22
N SER A 274 -7.76 3.25 1.13
CA SER A 274 -8.05 2.01 1.85
C SER A 274 -8.79 1.00 0.97
N PRO A 275 -8.58 -0.32 1.15
CA PRO A 275 -9.23 -1.34 0.32
C PRO A 275 -10.73 -1.44 0.64
N VAL A 276 -11.56 -1.33 -0.40
CA VAL A 276 -13.01 -1.57 -0.31
C VAL A 276 -13.27 -3.07 -0.35
N MET A 277 -13.76 -3.61 0.76
CA MET A 277 -14.00 -5.04 0.94
C MET A 277 -15.47 -5.38 0.66
N LEU A 278 -15.72 -6.36 -0.20
CA LEU A 278 -17.05 -6.96 -0.36
C LEU A 278 -17.16 -8.22 0.50
N ASP A 279 -18.18 -8.28 1.36
CA ASP A 279 -18.42 -9.39 2.28
C ASP A 279 -19.78 -10.04 2.02
N LEU A 280 -19.77 -11.24 1.41
CA LEU A 280 -20.98 -11.95 1.02
C LEU A 280 -21.63 -12.73 2.18
N LYS A 281 -21.08 -12.67 3.39
CA LYS A 281 -21.67 -13.33 4.56
C LYS A 281 -22.99 -12.66 4.94
N GLU A 282 -23.81 -13.37 5.71
CA GLU A 282 -25.04 -12.80 6.26
C GLU A 282 -24.75 -11.76 7.35
N ALA A 283 -25.70 -10.85 7.59
CA ALA A 283 -25.57 -9.81 8.61
C ALA A 283 -25.34 -10.36 10.03
N ALA A 284 -25.81 -11.59 10.32
CA ALA A 284 -25.56 -12.26 11.60
C ALA A 284 -24.08 -12.69 11.80
N GLN A 285 -23.27 -12.63 10.74
CA GLN A 285 -21.83 -12.90 10.72
C GLN A 285 -21.04 -11.64 10.33
N ASP A 286 -21.59 -10.45 10.62
CA ASP A 286 -21.00 -9.15 10.30
C ASP A 286 -20.75 -8.89 8.80
N GLY A 287 -21.43 -9.63 7.91
CA GLY A 287 -21.35 -9.46 6.47
C GLY A 287 -22.37 -8.48 5.90
N MET A 288 -22.22 -8.16 4.61
CA MET A 288 -23.12 -7.23 3.90
C MET A 288 -24.42 -7.89 3.43
N GLY A 289 -24.54 -9.21 3.58
CA GLY A 289 -25.68 -10.02 3.20
C GLY A 289 -25.39 -10.94 1.99
N PRO A 290 -26.15 -12.04 1.84
CA PRO A 290 -25.83 -13.10 0.88
C PRO A 290 -26.19 -12.78 -0.58
N HIS A 291 -27.00 -11.75 -0.81
CA HIS A 291 -27.46 -11.40 -2.14
C HIS A 291 -27.26 -9.92 -2.41
N GLY A 292 -26.90 -9.58 -3.66
CA GLY A 292 -26.71 -8.20 -4.04
C GLY A 292 -26.90 -7.92 -5.52
N LEU A 293 -26.83 -6.64 -5.84
CA LEU A 293 -27.13 -6.08 -7.14
C LEU A 293 -25.94 -5.25 -7.64
N CYS A 294 -25.58 -5.40 -8.90
CA CYS A 294 -24.58 -4.59 -9.59
C CYS A 294 -25.20 -3.94 -10.83
N VAL A 295 -25.20 -2.61 -10.90
CA VAL A 295 -25.72 -1.87 -12.06
C VAL A 295 -24.64 -0.99 -12.63
N GLY A 296 -24.44 -1.04 -13.95
CA GLY A 296 -23.45 -0.22 -14.62
C GLY A 296 -23.58 -0.25 -16.13
N ALA A 297 -23.61 0.92 -16.76
CA ALA A 297 -23.73 1.08 -18.20
C ALA A 297 -22.57 0.41 -18.97
N THR A 298 -22.72 0.23 -20.28
CA THR A 298 -21.63 -0.26 -21.13
C THR A 298 -20.38 0.62 -20.98
N GLY A 299 -19.21 -0.02 -20.80
CA GLY A 299 -17.94 0.67 -20.59
C GLY A 299 -17.77 1.29 -19.20
N SER A 300 -18.63 0.98 -18.23
CA SER A 300 -18.47 1.42 -16.83
C SER A 300 -17.48 0.58 -16.03
N GLY A 301 -17.06 -0.60 -16.51
CA GLY A 301 -16.21 -1.53 -15.77
C GLY A 301 -16.96 -2.70 -15.11
N LYS A 302 -18.29 -2.81 -15.29
CA LYS A 302 -19.12 -3.90 -14.72
C LYS A 302 -18.52 -5.30 -14.92
N SER A 303 -18.17 -5.65 -16.16
CA SER A 303 -17.61 -6.97 -16.47
C SER A 303 -16.28 -7.20 -15.74
N GLU A 304 -15.44 -6.17 -15.63
CA GLU A 304 -14.16 -6.27 -14.93
C GLU A 304 -14.37 -6.45 -13.42
N LEU A 305 -15.28 -5.69 -12.81
CA LEU A 305 -15.66 -5.85 -11.41
C LEU A 305 -16.14 -7.28 -11.09
N LEU A 306 -16.98 -7.86 -11.96
CA LEU A 306 -17.43 -9.25 -11.79
C LEU A 306 -16.26 -10.23 -11.90
N ARG A 307 -15.31 -10.00 -12.81
CA ARG A 307 -14.10 -10.83 -12.93
C ARG A 307 -13.22 -10.72 -11.70
N THR A 308 -12.97 -9.52 -11.21
CA THR A 308 -12.21 -9.23 -9.99
C THR A 308 -12.82 -9.93 -8.78
N LEU A 309 -14.14 -9.87 -8.61
CA LEU A 309 -14.83 -10.55 -7.51
C LEU A 309 -14.67 -12.08 -7.58
N VAL A 310 -14.96 -12.68 -8.74
CA VAL A 310 -14.88 -14.13 -8.92
C VAL A 310 -13.44 -14.62 -8.70
N LEU A 311 -12.46 -13.94 -9.31
CA LEU A 311 -11.05 -14.31 -9.20
C LEU A 311 -10.53 -14.10 -7.77
N GLY A 312 -10.90 -12.99 -7.11
CA GLY A 312 -10.51 -12.71 -5.73
C GLY A 312 -11.03 -13.78 -4.77
N LEU A 313 -12.27 -14.22 -4.96
CA LEU A 313 -12.84 -15.32 -4.19
C LEU A 313 -12.16 -16.67 -4.50
N ALA A 314 -11.89 -16.97 -5.78
CA ALA A 314 -11.24 -18.22 -6.21
C ALA A 314 -9.78 -18.33 -5.73
N VAL A 315 -9.03 -17.23 -5.66
CA VAL A 315 -7.66 -17.20 -5.13
C VAL A 315 -7.65 -17.41 -3.61
N THR A 316 -8.69 -16.95 -2.90
CA THR A 316 -8.71 -16.91 -1.43
C THR A 316 -9.44 -18.08 -0.77
N HIS A 317 -10.17 -18.89 -1.54
CA HIS A 317 -10.95 -20.03 -1.06
C HIS A 317 -10.70 -21.25 -1.94
N SER A 318 -10.73 -22.47 -1.38
CA SER A 318 -10.65 -23.70 -2.17
C SER A 318 -12.01 -24.08 -2.77
N SER A 319 -12.00 -24.87 -3.84
CA SER A 319 -13.23 -25.41 -4.46
C SER A 319 -14.01 -26.37 -3.54
N GLU A 320 -13.38 -26.91 -2.49
CA GLU A 320 -14.08 -27.67 -1.45
C GLU A 320 -14.99 -26.80 -0.58
N THR A 321 -14.73 -25.48 -0.52
CA THR A 321 -15.43 -24.54 0.36
C THR A 321 -16.27 -23.51 -0.39
N LEU A 322 -15.97 -23.27 -1.66
CA LEU A 322 -16.65 -22.29 -2.50
C LEU A 322 -16.72 -22.76 -3.96
N ASN A 323 -17.92 -22.74 -4.53
CA ASN A 323 -18.16 -22.98 -5.95
C ASN A 323 -18.96 -21.86 -6.61
N PHE A 324 -18.84 -21.75 -7.93
CA PHE A 324 -19.51 -20.74 -8.74
C PHE A 324 -20.43 -21.34 -9.80
N VAL A 325 -21.51 -20.62 -10.08
CA VAL A 325 -22.27 -20.71 -11.33
C VAL A 325 -22.24 -19.33 -11.97
N LEU A 326 -21.65 -19.25 -13.15
CA LEU A 326 -21.45 -17.99 -13.88
C LEU A 326 -22.36 -17.98 -15.10
N ALA A 327 -23.25 -17.00 -15.20
CA ALA A 327 -24.20 -16.89 -16.32
C ALA A 327 -24.08 -15.52 -17.00
N ASP A 328 -24.04 -15.53 -18.33
CA ASP A 328 -24.03 -14.33 -19.18
C ASP A 328 -25.11 -14.46 -20.26
N PHE A 329 -26.12 -13.58 -20.20
CA PHE A 329 -27.27 -13.69 -21.10
C PHE A 329 -26.97 -13.29 -22.55
N LYS A 330 -26.18 -12.23 -22.77
CA LYS A 330 -25.94 -11.65 -24.11
C LYS A 330 -24.74 -12.26 -24.84
N GLY A 331 -24.09 -13.26 -24.25
CA GLY A 331 -22.91 -13.89 -24.85
C GLY A 331 -21.65 -13.02 -24.73
N GLY A 332 -21.58 -12.20 -23.68
CA GLY A 332 -20.37 -11.46 -23.36
C GLY A 332 -19.18 -12.38 -23.03
N ALA A 333 -17.98 -11.82 -23.15
CA ALA A 333 -16.75 -12.48 -22.74
C ALA A 333 -16.45 -12.29 -21.24
N THR A 334 -17.44 -11.86 -20.43
CA THR A 334 -17.25 -11.49 -19.02
C THR A 334 -16.54 -12.62 -18.25
N PHE A 335 -16.94 -13.88 -18.44
CA PHE A 335 -16.35 -15.03 -17.74
C PHE A 335 -15.48 -15.91 -18.63
N ALA A 336 -15.01 -15.39 -19.78
CA ALA A 336 -14.12 -16.14 -20.67
C ALA A 336 -12.82 -16.53 -19.93
N GLY A 337 -12.45 -17.81 -20.04
CA GLY A 337 -11.30 -18.42 -19.37
C GLY A 337 -11.57 -18.93 -17.95
N MET A 338 -12.71 -18.58 -17.33
CA MET A 338 -13.00 -18.97 -15.95
C MET A 338 -13.53 -20.40 -15.81
N SER A 339 -13.97 -21.03 -16.90
CA SER A 339 -14.41 -22.43 -16.91
C SER A 339 -13.31 -23.43 -16.52
N GLU A 340 -12.05 -23.02 -16.57
CA GLU A 340 -10.90 -23.84 -16.17
C GLU A 340 -10.67 -23.85 -14.65
N LEU A 341 -11.30 -22.94 -13.90
CA LEU A 341 -11.17 -22.88 -12.45
C LEU A 341 -11.88 -24.07 -11.80
N PRO A 342 -11.27 -24.75 -10.81
CA PRO A 342 -11.86 -25.91 -10.16
C PRO A 342 -13.13 -25.58 -9.36
N HIS A 343 -13.35 -24.30 -9.04
CA HIS A 343 -14.53 -23.79 -8.34
C HIS A 343 -15.75 -23.67 -9.25
N VAL A 344 -15.56 -23.56 -10.56
CA VAL A 344 -16.63 -23.20 -11.48
C VAL A 344 -17.38 -24.46 -11.91
N ALA A 345 -18.59 -24.64 -11.38
CA ALA A 345 -19.43 -25.80 -11.68
C ALA A 345 -20.06 -25.69 -13.08
N ALA A 346 -20.39 -24.47 -13.51
CA ALA A 346 -20.92 -24.19 -14.84
C ALA A 346 -20.65 -22.74 -15.25
N VAL A 347 -20.27 -22.57 -16.52
CA VAL A 347 -20.32 -21.27 -17.22
C VAL A 347 -21.39 -21.37 -18.29
N ILE A 348 -22.37 -20.49 -18.24
CA ILE A 348 -23.55 -20.51 -19.10
C ILE A 348 -23.56 -19.20 -19.88
N THR A 349 -23.06 -19.22 -21.11
CA THR A 349 -22.98 -18.03 -21.96
C THR A 349 -24.00 -18.08 -23.09
N ASN A 350 -24.27 -16.92 -23.66
CA ASN A 350 -25.06 -16.76 -24.89
C ASN A 350 -26.47 -17.37 -24.79
N LEU A 351 -27.11 -17.20 -23.63
CA LEU A 351 -28.46 -17.69 -23.37
C LEU A 351 -29.52 -17.08 -24.28
N ALA A 352 -29.25 -15.91 -24.87
CA ALA A 352 -30.13 -15.26 -25.83
C ALA A 352 -30.38 -16.12 -27.08
N ASP A 353 -29.40 -16.91 -27.52
CA ASP A 353 -29.48 -17.73 -28.74
C ASP A 353 -30.14 -19.09 -28.50
N ASP A 354 -30.08 -19.62 -27.26
CA ASP A 354 -30.69 -20.90 -26.89
C ASP A 354 -31.41 -20.81 -25.53
N LEU A 355 -32.70 -20.44 -25.59
CA LEU A 355 -33.57 -20.37 -24.41
C LEU A 355 -33.76 -21.72 -23.70
N THR A 356 -33.45 -22.85 -24.33
CA THR A 356 -33.50 -24.16 -23.65
C THR A 356 -32.38 -24.30 -22.62
N LEU A 357 -31.25 -23.59 -22.78
CA LEU A 357 -30.21 -23.51 -21.77
C LEU A 357 -30.69 -22.75 -20.53
N VAL A 358 -31.54 -21.73 -20.71
CA VAL A 358 -32.14 -20.98 -19.59
C VAL A 358 -33.03 -21.89 -18.75
N ASP A 359 -33.87 -22.70 -19.40
CA ASP A 359 -34.74 -23.65 -18.70
C ASP A 359 -33.92 -24.75 -17.99
N ARG A 360 -32.86 -25.27 -18.64
CA ARG A 360 -31.93 -26.22 -18.02
C ARG A 360 -31.18 -25.63 -16.82
N MET A 361 -30.77 -24.36 -16.92
CA MET A 361 -30.15 -23.62 -15.82
C MET A 361 -31.11 -23.52 -14.64
N ARG A 362 -32.38 -23.20 -14.91
CA ARG A 362 -33.41 -23.14 -13.88
C ARG A 362 -33.61 -24.46 -13.17
N ASP A 363 -33.76 -25.53 -13.94
CA ASP A 363 -34.01 -26.84 -13.37
C ASP A 363 -32.80 -27.33 -12.55
N SER A 364 -31.58 -27.07 -13.02
CA SER A 364 -30.34 -27.41 -12.32
C SER A 364 -30.17 -26.66 -11.01
N ILE A 365 -30.38 -25.34 -11.00
CA ILE A 365 -30.29 -24.53 -9.77
C ILE A 365 -31.39 -24.96 -8.77
N THR A 366 -32.62 -25.18 -9.26
CA THR A 366 -33.73 -25.61 -8.41
C THR A 366 -33.46 -26.99 -7.79
N GLY A 367 -32.93 -27.92 -8.58
CA GLY A 367 -32.51 -29.24 -8.11
C GLY A 367 -31.40 -29.16 -7.06
N GLU A 368 -30.43 -28.25 -7.25
CA GLU A 368 -29.35 -28.03 -6.27
C GLU A 368 -29.88 -27.46 -4.94
N LEU A 369 -30.82 -26.50 -4.99
CA LEU A 369 -31.47 -25.99 -3.77
C LEU A 369 -32.19 -27.11 -3.00
N GLN A 370 -32.91 -27.98 -3.71
CA GLN A 370 -33.60 -29.13 -3.12
C GLN A 370 -32.61 -30.14 -2.54
N ARG A 371 -31.52 -30.45 -3.26
CA ARG A 371 -30.46 -31.36 -2.80
C ARG A 371 -29.84 -30.85 -1.50
N ARG A 372 -29.52 -29.55 -1.42
CA ARG A 372 -28.95 -28.93 -0.22
C ARG A 372 -29.92 -29.00 0.96
N GLN A 373 -31.20 -28.70 0.73
CA GLN A 373 -32.21 -28.77 1.78
C GLN A 373 -32.37 -30.20 2.32
N GLU A 374 -32.39 -31.19 1.43
CA GLU A 374 -32.48 -32.60 1.81
C GLU A 374 -31.22 -33.10 2.53
N LEU A 375 -30.03 -32.63 2.11
CA LEU A 375 -28.77 -32.93 2.78
C LEU A 375 -28.78 -32.42 4.23
N LEU A 376 -29.14 -31.15 4.44
CA LEU A 376 -29.23 -30.58 5.79
C LEU A 376 -30.26 -31.32 6.66
N ARG A 377 -31.39 -31.71 6.06
CA ARG A 377 -32.46 -32.46 6.74
C ARG A 377 -31.99 -33.86 7.15
N SER A 378 -31.38 -34.61 6.23
CA SER A 378 -30.97 -36.00 6.44
C SER A 378 -29.73 -36.15 7.33
N ALA A 379 -28.82 -35.18 7.32
CA ALA A 379 -27.58 -35.20 8.10
C ALA A 379 -27.74 -34.93 9.60
N GLY A 380 -28.96 -34.61 10.07
CA GLY A 380 -29.21 -34.24 11.47
C GLY A 380 -30.21 -33.10 11.66
N ASN A 381 -30.97 -32.76 10.62
CA ASN A 381 -31.94 -31.66 10.61
C ASN A 381 -31.31 -30.31 11.00
N TYR A 382 -30.16 -30.00 10.40
CA TYR A 382 -29.48 -28.71 10.57
C TYR A 382 -30.31 -27.58 9.96
N ALA A 383 -30.43 -26.47 10.68
CA ALA A 383 -31.24 -25.33 10.25
C ALA A 383 -30.59 -24.53 9.10
N ASN A 384 -29.26 -24.57 9.02
CA ASN A 384 -28.48 -23.83 8.03
C ASN A 384 -27.12 -24.52 7.79
N ILE A 385 -26.45 -24.10 6.72
CA ILE A 385 -25.12 -24.58 6.32
C ILE A 385 -24.04 -24.32 7.39
N HIS A 386 -24.18 -23.26 8.18
CA HIS A 386 -23.18 -22.93 9.19
C HIS A 386 -23.17 -23.98 10.30
N ASP A 387 -24.34 -24.36 10.83
CA ASP A 387 -24.45 -25.38 11.87
C ASP A 387 -23.94 -26.73 11.36
N TYR A 388 -24.23 -27.04 10.09
CA TYR A 388 -23.73 -28.24 9.41
C TYR A 388 -22.19 -28.25 9.31
N GLU A 389 -21.58 -27.19 8.78
CA GLU A 389 -20.12 -27.10 8.63
C GLU A 389 -19.40 -27.01 9.99
N LYS A 390 -20.04 -26.41 11.01
CA LYS A 390 -19.52 -26.38 12.37
C LYS A 390 -19.49 -27.78 12.98
N ALA A 391 -20.55 -28.57 12.79
CA ALA A 391 -20.57 -29.96 13.24
C ALA A 391 -19.54 -30.82 12.49
N ARG A 392 -19.41 -30.62 11.17
CA ARG A 392 -18.37 -31.27 10.36
C ARG A 392 -16.97 -30.96 10.86
N ALA A 393 -16.66 -29.68 11.10
CA ALA A 393 -15.37 -29.24 11.63
C ALA A 393 -15.10 -29.78 13.05
N ALA A 394 -16.15 -30.06 13.83
CA ALA A 394 -16.05 -30.72 15.13
C ALA A 394 -15.85 -32.26 15.04
N GLY A 395 -15.73 -32.81 13.82
CA GLY A 395 -15.45 -34.23 13.58
C GLY A 395 -16.67 -35.09 13.26
N ALA A 396 -17.86 -34.51 13.05
CA ALA A 396 -18.99 -35.27 12.55
C ALA A 396 -18.69 -35.81 11.14
N PRO A 397 -19.06 -37.08 10.82
CA PRO A 397 -18.78 -37.69 9.52
C PRO A 397 -19.75 -37.16 8.45
N LEU A 398 -19.59 -35.89 8.10
CA LEU A 398 -20.42 -35.14 7.17
C LEU A 398 -19.62 -34.81 5.91
N GLU A 399 -20.28 -34.87 4.75
CA GLU A 399 -19.68 -34.47 3.48
C GLU A 399 -19.46 -32.95 3.45
N PRO A 400 -18.38 -32.44 2.82
CA PRO A 400 -18.18 -31.01 2.64
C PRO A 400 -19.34 -30.38 1.86
N LEU A 401 -19.88 -29.27 2.36
CA LEU A 401 -20.89 -28.48 1.66
C LEU A 401 -20.34 -27.08 1.37
N ALA A 402 -19.84 -26.90 0.14
CA ALA A 402 -19.32 -25.62 -0.33
C ALA A 402 -20.44 -24.56 -0.43
N SER A 403 -20.11 -23.31 -0.08
CA SER A 403 -20.93 -22.15 -0.43
C SER A 403 -21.04 -22.06 -1.97
N LEU A 404 -22.20 -21.66 -2.48
CA LEU A 404 -22.44 -21.51 -3.92
C LEU A 404 -22.72 -20.05 -4.25
N VAL A 405 -21.89 -19.43 -5.08
CA VAL A 405 -22.09 -18.06 -5.54
C VAL A 405 -22.59 -18.08 -7.00
N LEU A 406 -23.81 -17.59 -7.21
CA LEU A 406 -24.39 -17.41 -8.53
C LEU A 406 -24.15 -15.98 -8.99
N VAL A 407 -23.43 -15.81 -10.09
CA VAL A 407 -23.21 -14.51 -10.72
C VAL A 407 -23.94 -14.50 -12.06
N ILE A 408 -24.96 -13.66 -12.17
CA ILE A 408 -25.82 -13.59 -13.36
C ILE A 408 -25.68 -12.22 -13.98
N ASP A 409 -24.99 -12.17 -15.11
CA ASP A 409 -24.82 -10.96 -15.89
C ASP A 409 -25.97 -10.76 -16.90
N GLU A 410 -26.37 -9.50 -17.07
CA GLU A 410 -27.53 -9.07 -17.88
C GLU A 410 -28.87 -9.70 -17.44
N PHE A 411 -29.12 -9.79 -16.12
CA PHE A 411 -30.36 -10.44 -15.61
C PHE A 411 -31.66 -9.75 -16.07
N SER A 412 -31.65 -8.44 -16.30
CA SER A 412 -32.84 -7.69 -16.79
C SER A 412 -33.32 -8.19 -18.15
N GLU A 413 -32.39 -8.57 -19.02
CA GLU A 413 -32.67 -9.10 -20.36
C GLU A 413 -33.20 -10.52 -20.26
N LEU A 414 -32.61 -11.32 -19.37
CA LEU A 414 -33.11 -12.65 -19.03
C LEU A 414 -34.57 -12.59 -18.57
N LEU A 415 -34.92 -11.66 -17.68
CA LEU A 415 -36.31 -11.48 -17.22
C LEU A 415 -37.24 -10.94 -18.29
N THR A 416 -36.72 -10.26 -19.31
CA THR A 416 -37.52 -9.84 -20.46
C THR A 416 -37.85 -11.02 -21.36
N ALA A 417 -36.90 -11.93 -21.59
CA ALA A 417 -37.12 -13.14 -22.37
C ALA A 417 -37.93 -14.20 -21.61
N LYS A 418 -37.72 -14.33 -20.29
CA LYS A 418 -38.33 -15.34 -19.41
C LYS A 418 -38.77 -14.71 -18.07
N PRO A 419 -39.94 -14.04 -18.02
CA PRO A 419 -40.41 -13.36 -16.81
C PRO A 419 -40.54 -14.26 -15.58
N ASP A 420 -40.99 -15.51 -15.76
CA ASP A 420 -41.20 -16.49 -14.68
C ASP A 420 -39.92 -16.84 -13.91
N PHE A 421 -38.74 -16.51 -14.46
CA PHE A 421 -37.47 -16.76 -13.81
C PHE A 421 -37.29 -15.94 -12.51
N ILE A 422 -38.05 -14.84 -12.36
CA ILE A 422 -38.06 -14.03 -11.14
C ILE A 422 -38.44 -14.86 -9.90
N GLU A 423 -39.32 -15.87 -10.06
CA GLU A 423 -39.77 -16.72 -8.95
C GLU A 423 -38.61 -17.52 -8.35
N MET A 424 -37.65 -17.95 -9.18
CA MET A 424 -36.44 -18.61 -8.69
C MET A 424 -35.55 -17.65 -7.91
N PHE A 425 -35.36 -16.42 -8.38
CA PHE A 425 -34.58 -15.42 -7.64
C PHE A 425 -35.21 -15.11 -6.28
N ILE A 426 -36.54 -14.99 -6.23
CA ILE A 426 -37.28 -14.82 -4.98
C ILE A 426 -37.11 -16.04 -4.06
N GLN A 427 -37.16 -17.25 -4.63
CA GLN A 427 -36.91 -18.48 -3.87
C GLN A 427 -35.50 -18.47 -3.27
N ILE A 428 -34.47 -18.15 -4.06
CA ILE A 428 -33.09 -18.01 -3.58
C ILE A 428 -33.00 -16.94 -2.50
N GLY A 429 -33.61 -15.77 -2.69
CA GLY A 429 -33.63 -14.72 -1.66
C GLY A 429 -34.21 -15.20 -0.32
N ARG A 430 -35.22 -16.09 -0.36
CA ARG A 430 -35.88 -16.61 0.84
C ARG A 430 -35.10 -17.70 1.57
N ILE A 431 -34.51 -18.66 0.85
CA ILE A 431 -33.88 -19.86 1.45
C ILE A 431 -32.37 -19.94 1.26
N GLY A 432 -31.80 -19.13 0.36
CA GLY A 432 -30.41 -19.18 -0.07
C GLY A 432 -29.44 -18.96 1.09
N ARG A 433 -29.75 -18.00 1.98
CA ARG A 433 -29.00 -17.76 3.22
C ARG A 433 -28.75 -19.04 4.02
N SER A 434 -29.80 -19.81 4.31
CA SER A 434 -29.68 -21.05 5.08
C SER A 434 -28.95 -22.16 4.31
N LEU A 435 -29.05 -22.17 2.99
CA LEU A 435 -28.44 -23.19 2.13
C LEU A 435 -26.99 -22.84 1.70
N GLY A 436 -26.46 -21.69 2.12
CA GLY A 436 -25.16 -21.19 1.68
C GLY A 436 -25.12 -20.85 0.20
N VAL A 437 -26.24 -20.38 -0.35
CA VAL A 437 -26.37 -19.94 -1.73
C VAL A 437 -26.44 -18.41 -1.76
N HIS A 438 -25.51 -17.81 -2.49
CA HIS A 438 -25.34 -16.38 -2.64
C HIS A 438 -25.69 -15.97 -4.07
N LEU A 439 -26.28 -14.79 -4.26
CA LEU A 439 -26.77 -14.34 -5.57
C LEU A 439 -26.28 -12.93 -5.86
N LEU A 440 -25.52 -12.76 -6.93
CA LEU A 440 -25.14 -11.47 -7.48
C LEU A 440 -25.80 -11.28 -8.85
N LEU A 441 -26.75 -10.35 -8.91
CA LEU A 441 -27.40 -9.96 -10.16
C LEU A 441 -26.72 -8.73 -10.74
N ALA A 442 -26.34 -8.79 -12.01
CA ALA A 442 -25.69 -7.69 -12.70
C ALA A 442 -26.46 -7.28 -13.96
N SER A 443 -26.55 -5.99 -14.26
CA SER A 443 -27.22 -5.50 -15.47
C SER A 443 -26.66 -4.17 -15.96
N GLN A 444 -26.67 -3.97 -17.28
CA GLN A 444 -26.39 -2.67 -17.91
C GLN A 444 -27.47 -1.63 -17.65
N ARG A 445 -28.73 -2.07 -17.53
CA ARG A 445 -29.89 -1.20 -17.35
C ARG A 445 -30.86 -1.79 -16.34
N LEU A 446 -31.51 -0.90 -15.59
CA LEU A 446 -32.50 -1.28 -14.59
C LEU A 446 -33.75 -0.43 -14.73
N GLU A 447 -34.83 -1.07 -15.17
CA GLU A 447 -36.16 -0.43 -15.24
C GLU A 447 -36.88 -0.56 -13.90
N GLU A 448 -37.72 0.44 -13.60
CA GLU A 448 -38.55 0.43 -12.40
C GLU A 448 -39.51 -0.77 -12.39
N GLY A 449 -39.66 -1.42 -11.24
CA GLY A 449 -40.54 -2.59 -11.08
C GLY A 449 -39.93 -3.94 -11.50
N ARG A 450 -38.77 -3.97 -12.14
CA ARG A 450 -38.07 -5.24 -12.49
C ARG A 450 -37.62 -6.04 -11.28
N LEU A 451 -37.35 -5.37 -10.16
CA LEU A 451 -36.91 -5.98 -8.90
C LEU A 451 -38.07 -6.30 -7.94
N ARG A 452 -39.33 -6.13 -8.38
CA ARG A 452 -40.50 -6.26 -7.50
C ARG A 452 -40.52 -7.61 -6.78
N GLY A 453 -40.48 -7.57 -5.45
CA GLY A 453 -40.45 -8.76 -4.59
C GLY A 453 -39.06 -9.34 -4.33
N LEU A 454 -38.03 -8.89 -5.05
CA LEU A 454 -36.64 -9.28 -4.85
C LEU A 454 -35.83 -8.23 -4.06
N GLU A 455 -36.21 -6.95 -4.16
CA GLU A 455 -35.52 -5.82 -3.50
C GLU A 455 -35.22 -6.03 -2.01
N THR A 456 -36.10 -6.72 -1.28
CA THR A 456 -35.95 -6.94 0.16
C THR A 456 -34.84 -7.96 0.50
N TYR A 457 -34.41 -8.75 -0.46
CA TYR A 457 -33.37 -9.78 -0.28
C TYR A 457 -31.98 -9.29 -0.74
N LEU A 458 -31.92 -8.29 -1.63
CA LEU A 458 -30.69 -7.70 -2.16
C LEU A 458 -30.11 -6.73 -1.13
N SER A 459 -29.19 -7.25 -0.31
CA SER A 459 -28.69 -6.60 0.90
C SER A 459 -27.62 -5.55 0.60
N TYR A 460 -26.73 -5.84 -0.36
CA TYR A 460 -25.73 -4.90 -0.84
C TYR A 460 -25.97 -4.52 -2.30
N ARG A 461 -25.57 -3.31 -2.67
CA ARG A 461 -25.79 -2.76 -4.01
C ARG A 461 -24.52 -2.03 -4.46
N ILE A 462 -24.09 -2.30 -5.68
CA ILE A 462 -22.91 -1.71 -6.31
C ILE A 462 -23.39 -0.95 -7.54
N GLY A 463 -23.18 0.36 -7.55
CA GLY A 463 -23.57 1.23 -8.65
C GLY A 463 -22.34 1.79 -9.35
N LEU A 464 -22.02 1.24 -10.52
CA LEU A 464 -21.11 1.90 -11.45
C LEU A 464 -21.88 2.94 -12.26
N ARG A 465 -21.16 3.68 -13.12
CA ARG A 465 -21.75 4.73 -13.96
C ARG A 465 -23.02 4.26 -14.70
N THR A 466 -24.16 4.88 -14.42
CA THR A 466 -25.47 4.55 -15.03
C THR A 466 -25.82 5.45 -16.22
N PHE A 467 -26.85 5.10 -17.00
CA PHE A 467 -27.28 5.95 -18.14
C PHE A 467 -28.14 7.14 -17.71
N SER A 468 -28.77 7.07 -16.53
CA SER A 468 -29.61 8.15 -16.01
C SER A 468 -29.68 8.19 -14.49
N ALA A 469 -29.95 9.37 -13.94
CA ALA A 469 -30.20 9.55 -12.51
C ALA A 469 -31.41 8.73 -12.00
N ALA A 470 -32.37 8.38 -12.86
CA ALA A 470 -33.50 7.53 -12.49
C ALA A 470 -33.04 6.08 -12.24
N GLU A 471 -32.22 5.53 -13.13
CA GLU A 471 -31.62 4.19 -12.96
C GLU A 471 -30.76 4.13 -11.68
N SER A 472 -29.97 5.19 -11.40
CA SER A 472 -29.20 5.30 -10.16
C SER A 472 -30.10 5.28 -8.93
N ARG A 473 -31.22 6.01 -8.91
CA ARG A 473 -32.16 5.99 -7.77
C ARG A 473 -32.82 4.62 -7.59
N THR A 474 -33.20 3.94 -8.67
CA THR A 474 -33.76 2.59 -8.57
C THR A 474 -32.73 1.60 -8.01
N ALA A 475 -31.46 1.73 -8.43
CA ALA A 475 -30.39 0.86 -7.98
C ALA A 475 -29.90 1.19 -6.56
N LEU A 476 -29.58 2.44 -6.24
CA LEU A 476 -28.92 2.83 -4.98
C LEU A 476 -29.80 3.64 -4.01
N GLY A 477 -30.95 4.14 -4.46
CA GLY A 477 -31.77 5.11 -3.71
C GLY A 477 -31.36 6.57 -3.93
N VAL A 478 -30.16 6.82 -4.47
CA VAL A 478 -29.61 8.17 -4.75
C VAL A 478 -29.20 8.33 -6.23
N PRO A 479 -29.13 9.55 -6.79
CA PRO A 479 -28.81 9.77 -8.21
C PRO A 479 -27.32 9.74 -8.55
N ASP A 480 -26.45 9.56 -7.56
CA ASP A 480 -25.02 9.91 -7.64
C ASP A 480 -24.22 9.06 -8.63
N ALA A 481 -24.60 7.81 -8.87
CA ALA A 481 -23.92 6.94 -9.83
C ALA A 481 -24.02 7.45 -11.29
N TYR A 482 -24.98 8.34 -11.59
CA TYR A 482 -25.05 8.99 -12.90
C TYR A 482 -23.90 10.00 -13.13
N HIS A 483 -23.38 10.59 -12.05
CA HIS A 483 -22.36 11.63 -12.10
C HIS A 483 -20.93 11.09 -12.04
N LEU A 484 -20.76 9.77 -11.92
CA LEU A 484 -19.44 9.13 -11.89
C LEU A 484 -18.63 9.44 -13.17
N PRO A 485 -17.30 9.60 -13.05
CA PRO A 485 -16.44 9.96 -14.16
C PRO A 485 -16.40 8.87 -15.24
N ARG A 486 -15.88 9.24 -16.43
CA ARG A 486 -15.77 8.32 -17.58
C ARG A 486 -14.52 7.43 -17.55
N CYS A 487 -13.68 7.56 -16.53
CA CYS A 487 -12.58 6.62 -16.27
C CYS A 487 -13.18 5.21 -16.00
N PRO A 488 -12.49 4.10 -16.34
CA PRO A 488 -12.97 2.76 -16.01
C PRO A 488 -13.16 2.55 -14.49
N ALA A 489 -14.30 1.94 -14.15
CA ALA A 489 -14.64 1.37 -12.84
C ALA A 489 -14.87 2.26 -11.60
N PRO A 490 -15.18 3.58 -11.67
CA PRO A 490 -15.68 4.30 -10.51
C PRO A 490 -17.05 3.71 -10.10
N ALA A 491 -17.24 3.49 -8.80
CA ALA A 491 -18.42 2.84 -8.25
C ALA A 491 -18.80 3.42 -6.87
N ILE A 492 -20.09 3.28 -6.53
CA ILE A 492 -20.68 3.59 -5.22
C ILE A 492 -21.23 2.31 -4.60
#